data_AF-A0A7R6W7P4-F1
#
_entry.id   AF-A0A7R6W7P4-F1
#
_cell.length_a   1.000
_cell.length_b   1.000
_cell.length_c   1.000
_cell.angle_alpha   90.00
_cell.angle_beta   90.00
_cell.angle_gamma   90.00
#
_symmetry.space_group_name_H-M   'P 1'
#
loop_
_entity.id
_entity.type
_entity.pdbx_description
1 polymer ?
#
loop_
_entity_poly.entity_id
_entity_poly.type
_entity_poly.pdbx_seq_one_letter_code
_entity_poly.pdbx_strand_id
1 'polypeptide(L)'
;MSKFLPAIIFFQLVTSGLVLMAFNWSADLQLLTVIIVIAIISAILTAFWLSAIARNIFIDEQAKILERHAQDRENIRKQSEREKAYVLQEKSQLQDKHARERESILLAAERDKAKTVADSYRKIASEGRKMHAKANFKVGVAFTVAVGAGGVMVFSQLVTVGMMVMVAAGSGLSGYILRARQDSMARRQKLAANATNKIADQSNVVQVQQNLLQDDS
;
A
#
# COMPACT_ATOMS: atom_id res chain seq x y z
N MET A 1 -21.36 57.40 -44.74
CA MET A 1 -22.18 57.54 -45.97
C MET A 1 -21.54 58.46 -47.02
N SER A 2 -20.72 59.46 -46.65
CA SER A 2 -20.00 60.33 -47.61
C SER A 2 -19.01 59.61 -48.54
N LYS A 3 -18.55 58.41 -48.18
CA LYS A 3 -17.59 57.62 -48.98
C LYS A 3 -18.13 57.16 -50.35
N PHE A 4 -19.45 57.03 -50.51
CA PHE A 4 -20.09 56.62 -51.77
C PHE A 4 -20.59 57.81 -52.62
N LEU A 5 -20.59 59.01 -52.04
CA LEU A 5 -21.13 60.22 -52.64
C LEU A 5 -20.37 60.64 -53.93
N PRO A 6 -19.03 60.55 -54.01
CA PRO A 6 -18.31 60.83 -55.25
C PRO A 6 -18.66 59.87 -56.40
N ALA A 7 -18.89 58.59 -56.09
CA ALA A 7 -19.20 57.57 -57.10
C ALA A 7 -20.60 57.79 -57.70
N ILE A 8 -21.59 58.16 -56.88
CA ILE A 8 -22.94 58.47 -57.34
C ILE A 8 -22.94 59.74 -58.21
N ILE A 9 -22.19 60.77 -57.82
CA ILE A 9 -22.05 62.00 -58.61
C ILE A 9 -21.36 61.71 -59.96
N PHE A 10 -20.31 60.90 -59.96
CA PHE A 10 -19.62 60.49 -61.19
C PHE A 10 -20.57 59.72 -62.13
N PHE A 11 -21.35 58.79 -61.59
CA PHE A 11 -22.34 58.05 -62.38
C PHE A 11 -23.39 58.99 -62.99
N GLN A 12 -23.92 59.94 -62.22
CA GLN A 12 -24.88 60.93 -62.72
C GLN A 12 -24.29 61.86 -63.80
N LEU A 13 -23.01 62.25 -63.68
CA LEU A 13 -22.34 63.04 -64.71
C LEU A 13 -22.16 62.25 -66.00
N VAL A 14 -21.76 60.98 -65.92
CA VAL A 14 -21.64 60.09 -67.09
C VAL A 14 -23.01 59.87 -67.75
N THR A 15 -24.06 59.62 -66.95
CA THR A 15 -25.44 59.48 -67.47
C THR A 15 -25.92 60.77 -68.13
N SER A 16 -25.67 61.92 -67.51
CA SER A 16 -26.05 63.23 -68.06
C SER A 16 -25.34 63.52 -69.38
N GLY A 17 -24.04 63.20 -69.46
CA GLY A 17 -23.26 63.32 -70.70
C GLY A 17 -23.80 62.40 -71.81
N LEU A 18 -24.17 61.16 -71.47
CA LEU A 18 -24.76 60.21 -72.42
C LEU A 18 -26.11 60.71 -72.96
N VAL A 19 -26.97 61.24 -72.09
CA VAL A 19 -28.31 61.75 -72.46
C VAL A 19 -28.22 63.01 -73.32
N LEU A 20 -27.30 63.93 -73.01
CA LEU A 20 -27.07 65.11 -73.84
C LEU A 20 -26.53 64.73 -75.22
N MET A 21 -25.64 63.75 -75.29
CA MET A 21 -25.10 63.24 -76.55
C MET A 21 -26.17 62.48 -77.37
N ALA A 22 -27.10 61.79 -76.70
CA ALA A 22 -28.24 61.13 -77.34
C ALA A 22 -29.27 62.11 -77.92
N PHE A 23 -29.42 63.31 -77.36
CA PHE A 23 -30.33 64.35 -77.89
C PHE A 23 -29.79 65.05 -79.15
N ASN A 24 -28.47 65.11 -79.35
CA ASN A 24 -27.83 65.79 -80.48
C ASN A 24 -27.73 64.89 -81.74
N TRP A 25 -28.87 64.34 -82.16
CA TRP A 25 -29.05 63.20 -83.08
C TRP A 25 -28.40 63.38 -84.47
N SER A 26 -27.14 62.94 -84.58
CA SER A 26 -26.55 62.42 -85.82
C SER A 26 -26.33 60.92 -85.60
N ALA A 27 -27.10 60.07 -86.28
CA ALA A 27 -27.08 58.62 -86.13
C ALA A 27 -25.86 57.99 -86.83
N ASP A 28 -24.67 58.46 -86.49
CA ASP A 28 -23.42 57.87 -86.95
C ASP A 28 -23.07 56.64 -86.10
N LEU A 29 -22.88 55.48 -86.74
CA LEU A 29 -22.54 54.22 -86.10
C LEU A 29 -21.22 54.31 -85.33
N GLN A 30 -20.32 55.20 -85.75
CA GLN A 30 -19.03 55.41 -85.09
C GLN A 30 -19.17 56.13 -83.73
N LEU A 31 -20.12 57.06 -83.58
CA LEU A 31 -20.38 57.72 -82.29
C LEU A 31 -21.05 56.76 -81.30
N LEU A 32 -21.98 55.93 -81.78
CA LEU A 32 -22.69 54.95 -80.95
C LEU A 32 -21.73 53.90 -80.35
N THR A 33 -20.79 53.40 -81.16
CA THR A 33 -19.78 52.43 -80.68
C THR A 33 -18.85 53.04 -79.62
N VAL A 34 -18.42 54.30 -79.77
CA VAL A 34 -17.60 54.99 -78.77
C VAL A 34 -18.36 55.18 -77.44
N ILE A 35 -19.64 55.57 -77.50
CA ILE A 35 -20.48 55.75 -76.31
C ILE A 35 -20.64 54.44 -75.53
N ILE A 36 -20.87 53.32 -76.23
CA ILE A 36 -21.00 52.00 -75.59
C ILE A 36 -19.69 51.61 -74.89
N VAL A 37 -18.53 51.81 -75.54
CA VAL A 37 -17.22 51.49 -74.95
C VAL A 37 -16.96 52.32 -73.70
N ILE A 38 -17.27 53.62 -73.72
CA ILE A 38 -17.13 54.51 -72.56
C ILE A 38 -18.08 54.09 -71.43
N ALA A 39 -19.32 53.70 -71.75
CA ALA A 39 -20.28 53.22 -70.76
C ALA A 39 -19.79 51.93 -70.08
N ILE A 40 -19.21 51.01 -70.84
CA ILE A 40 -18.65 49.75 -70.31
C ILE A 40 -17.46 50.05 -69.39
N ILE A 41 -16.53 50.91 -69.80
CA ILE A 41 -15.37 51.28 -68.99
C ILE A 41 -15.82 51.96 -67.68
N SER A 42 -16.80 52.87 -67.76
CA SER A 42 -17.36 53.52 -66.58
C SER A 42 -18.05 52.54 -65.63
N ALA A 43 -18.81 51.57 -66.17
CA ALA A 43 -19.44 50.52 -65.37
C ALA A 43 -18.42 49.63 -64.64
N ILE A 44 -17.32 49.27 -65.32
CA ILE A 44 -16.23 48.48 -64.70
C ILE A 44 -15.54 49.29 -63.61
N LEU A 45 -15.23 50.55 -63.86
CA LEU A 45 -14.55 51.41 -62.89
C LEU A 45 -15.40 51.66 -61.65
N THR A 46 -16.70 51.91 -61.83
CA THR A 46 -17.65 52.11 -60.73
C THR A 46 -17.88 50.82 -59.93
N ALA A 47 -18.00 49.66 -60.59
CA ALA A 47 -18.11 48.37 -59.92
C ALA A 47 -16.85 48.04 -59.10
N PHE A 48 -15.66 48.30 -59.66
CA PHE A 48 -14.39 48.08 -58.97
C PHE A 48 -14.25 48.99 -57.74
N TRP A 49 -14.58 50.28 -57.89
CA TRP A 49 -14.52 51.23 -56.77
C TRP A 49 -15.51 50.87 -55.66
N LEU A 50 -16.74 50.48 -56.01
CA LEU A 50 -17.73 50.06 -55.02
C LEU A 50 -17.27 48.80 -54.26
N SER A 51 -16.69 47.84 -54.96
CA SER A 51 -16.10 46.63 -54.36
C SER A 51 -14.93 46.95 -53.42
N ALA A 52 -14.06 47.90 -53.80
CA ALA A 52 -12.95 48.35 -52.95
C ALA A 52 -13.44 49.01 -51.64
N ILE A 53 -14.46 49.86 -51.72
CA ILE A 53 -15.04 50.50 -50.51
C ILE A 53 -15.73 49.46 -49.63
N ALA A 54 -16.53 48.58 -50.22
CA ALA A 54 -17.23 47.52 -49.47
C ALA A 54 -16.23 46.62 -48.73
N ARG A 55 -15.14 46.24 -49.40
CA ARG A 55 -14.05 45.45 -48.80
C ARG A 55 -13.39 46.19 -47.63
N ASN A 56 -13.11 47.48 -47.75
CA ASN A 56 -12.49 48.24 -46.66
C ASN A 56 -13.41 48.32 -45.43
N ILE A 57 -14.71 48.54 -45.62
CA ILE A 57 -15.68 48.60 -44.52
C ILE A 57 -15.75 47.25 -43.81
N PHE A 58 -15.81 46.15 -44.57
CA PHE A 58 -15.84 44.80 -44.02
C PHE A 58 -14.57 44.46 -43.22
N ILE A 59 -13.41 44.90 -43.69
CA ILE A 59 -12.14 44.73 -42.96
C ILE A 59 -12.15 45.53 -41.66
N ASP A 60 -12.60 46.78 -41.69
CA ASP A 60 -12.70 47.63 -40.49
C ASP A 60 -13.66 47.03 -39.44
N GLU A 61 -14.78 46.46 -39.88
CA GLU A 61 -15.73 45.79 -38.98
C GLU A 61 -15.14 44.53 -38.36
N GLN A 62 -14.46 43.69 -39.14
CA GLN A 62 -13.77 42.52 -38.61
C GLN A 62 -12.65 42.88 -37.64
N ALA A 63 -11.88 43.93 -37.92
CA ALA A 63 -10.84 44.42 -37.02
C ALA A 63 -11.43 44.86 -35.67
N LYS A 64 -12.55 45.59 -35.67
CA LYS A 64 -13.25 45.99 -34.44
C LYS A 64 -13.81 44.80 -33.66
N ILE A 65 -14.34 43.79 -34.35
CA ILE A 65 -14.83 42.56 -33.71
C ILE A 65 -13.67 41.82 -33.04
N LEU A 66 -12.53 41.70 -33.74
CA LEU A 66 -11.33 41.06 -33.19
C LEU A 66 -10.79 41.82 -31.97
N GLU A 67 -10.73 43.15 -32.04
CA GLU A 67 -10.30 44.01 -30.94
C GLU A 67 -11.22 43.84 -29.71
N ARG A 68 -12.54 43.81 -29.92
CA ARG A 68 -13.51 43.52 -28.85
C ARG A 68 -13.29 42.14 -28.25
N HIS A 69 -13.04 41.12 -29.07
CA HIS A 69 -12.73 39.78 -28.56
C HIS A 69 -11.41 39.73 -27.78
N ALA A 70 -10.38 40.47 -28.21
CA ALA A 70 -9.12 40.58 -27.48
C ALA A 70 -9.32 41.26 -26.12
N GLN A 71 -10.08 42.36 -26.09
CA GLN A 71 -10.42 43.08 -24.87
C GLN A 71 -11.28 42.24 -23.92
N ASP A 72 -12.26 41.51 -24.45
CA ASP A 72 -13.13 40.62 -23.66
C ASP A 72 -12.32 39.49 -23.00
N ARG A 73 -11.37 38.90 -23.74
CA ARG A 73 -10.44 37.90 -23.19
C ARG A 73 -9.57 38.48 -22.06
N GLU A 74 -9.08 39.70 -22.21
CA GLU A 74 -8.30 40.35 -21.16
C GLU A 74 -9.14 40.61 -19.91
N ASN A 75 -10.39 41.06 -20.08
CA ASN A 75 -11.31 41.28 -18.98
C ASN A 75 -11.65 39.98 -18.23
N ILE A 76 -11.94 38.90 -18.96
CA ILE A 76 -12.18 37.57 -18.36
C ILE A 76 -10.94 37.10 -17.60
N ARG A 77 -9.74 37.29 -18.15
CA ARG A 77 -8.49 36.90 -17.48
C ARG A 77 -8.28 37.69 -16.19
N LYS A 78 -8.49 39.02 -16.21
CA LYS A 78 -8.41 39.87 -15.01
C LYS A 78 -9.43 39.46 -13.95
N GLN A 79 -10.65 39.11 -14.35
CA GLN A 79 -11.68 38.61 -13.42
C GLN A 79 -11.23 37.29 -12.77
N SER A 80 -10.77 36.32 -13.56
CA SER A 80 -10.27 35.04 -13.05
C SER A 80 -9.05 35.21 -12.13
N GLU A 81 -8.13 36.12 -12.46
CA GLU A 81 -6.97 36.44 -11.61
C GLU A 81 -7.42 37.03 -10.26
N ARG A 82 -8.40 37.93 -10.24
CA ARG A 82 -8.97 38.48 -9.01
C ARG A 82 -9.66 37.42 -8.16
N GLU A 83 -10.45 36.54 -8.77
CA GLU A 83 -11.11 35.44 -8.07
C GLU A 83 -10.09 34.47 -7.47
N LYS A 84 -9.04 34.11 -8.22
CA LYS A 84 -7.95 33.26 -7.72
C LYS A 84 -7.18 33.91 -6.58
N ALA A 85 -6.91 35.21 -6.67
CA ALA A 85 -6.23 35.96 -5.61
C ALA A 85 -7.08 35.97 -4.32
N TYR A 86 -8.39 36.18 -4.45
CA TYR A 86 -9.32 36.12 -3.33
C TYR A 86 -9.35 34.74 -2.67
N VAL A 87 -9.53 33.66 -3.46
CA VAL A 87 -9.55 32.28 -2.95
C VAL A 87 -8.22 31.88 -2.32
N LEU A 88 -7.10 32.33 -2.88
CA LEU A 88 -5.77 32.06 -2.31
C LEU A 88 -5.60 32.75 -0.95
N GLN A 89 -6.06 34.01 -0.83
CA GLN A 89 -6.04 34.75 0.42
C GLN A 89 -6.95 34.10 1.47
N GLU A 90 -8.14 33.63 1.08
CA GLU A 90 -9.03 32.91 2.00
C GLU A 90 -8.39 31.60 2.48
N LYS A 91 -7.77 30.85 1.56
CA LYS A 91 -7.05 29.62 1.90
C LYS A 91 -5.88 29.87 2.83
N SER A 92 -5.09 30.93 2.64
CA SER A 92 -3.99 31.24 3.55
C SER A 92 -4.49 31.62 4.93
N GLN A 93 -5.56 32.43 5.02
CA GLN A 93 -6.18 32.75 6.32
C GLN A 93 -6.73 31.52 7.03
N LEU A 94 -7.37 30.61 6.30
CA LEU A 94 -7.84 29.34 6.87
C LEU A 94 -6.66 28.47 7.30
N GLN A 95 -5.58 28.40 6.53
CA GLN A 95 -4.39 27.64 6.89
C GLN A 95 -3.74 28.20 8.17
N ASP A 96 -3.64 29.52 8.31
CA ASP A 96 -3.13 30.18 9.51
C ASP A 96 -4.00 29.90 10.74
N LYS A 97 -5.33 29.90 10.58
CA LYS A 97 -6.27 29.51 11.64
C LYS A 97 -6.06 28.05 12.06
N HIS A 98 -5.94 27.13 11.10
CA HIS A 98 -5.69 25.72 11.39
C HIS A 98 -4.31 25.50 12.04
N ALA A 99 -3.28 26.26 11.66
CA ALA A 99 -1.98 26.20 12.31
C ALA A 99 -2.07 26.63 13.78
N ARG A 100 -2.76 27.75 14.06
CA ARG A 100 -3.00 28.23 15.44
C ARG A 100 -3.82 27.24 16.27
N GLU A 101 -4.86 26.63 15.68
CA GLU A 101 -5.64 25.60 16.37
C GLU A 101 -4.78 24.39 16.74
N ARG A 102 -3.93 23.92 15.82
CA ARG A 102 -2.98 22.82 16.10
C ARG A 102 -2.03 23.15 17.23
N GLU A 103 -1.45 24.36 17.23
CA GLU A 103 -0.58 24.81 18.33
C GLU A 103 -1.34 24.82 19.66
N SER A 104 -2.57 25.31 19.68
CA SER A 104 -3.38 25.34 20.91
C SER A 104 -3.71 23.95 21.47
N ILE A 105 -3.96 22.97 20.59
CA ILE A 105 -4.22 21.58 20.97
C ILE A 105 -2.95 20.91 21.50
N LEU A 106 -1.81 21.14 20.83
CA LEU A 106 -0.52 20.63 21.29
C LEU A 106 -0.15 21.19 22.66
N LEU A 107 -0.28 22.50 22.86
CA LEU A 107 -0.04 23.14 24.16
C LEU A 107 -0.99 22.62 25.24
N ALA A 108 -2.26 22.37 24.91
CA ALA A 108 -3.21 21.76 25.84
C ALA A 108 -2.80 20.33 26.21
N ALA A 109 -2.36 19.52 25.24
CA ALA A 109 -1.88 18.16 25.48
C ALA A 109 -0.57 18.15 26.29
N GLU A 110 0.34 19.09 26.05
CA GLU A 110 1.56 19.26 26.85
C GLU A 110 1.23 19.64 28.29
N ARG A 111 0.32 20.59 28.50
CA ARG A 111 -0.16 20.95 29.85
C ARG A 111 -0.86 19.79 30.54
N ASP A 112 -1.67 19.02 29.82
CA ASP A 112 -2.38 17.87 30.38
C ASP A 112 -1.43 16.73 30.76
N LYS A 113 -0.41 16.47 29.93
CA LYS A 113 0.69 15.56 30.28
C LYS A 113 1.47 16.06 31.49
N ALA A 114 1.84 17.34 31.53
CA ALA A 114 2.54 17.93 32.66
C ALA A 114 1.72 17.84 33.95
N LYS A 115 0.41 18.09 33.88
CA LYS A 115 -0.53 17.96 35.00
C LYS A 115 -0.68 16.50 35.44
N THR A 116 -0.83 15.56 34.50
CA THR A 116 -0.92 14.12 34.80
C THR A 116 0.37 13.59 35.42
N VAL A 117 1.52 14.05 34.94
CA VAL A 117 2.83 13.72 35.51
C VAL A 117 2.95 14.31 36.91
N ALA A 118 2.62 15.59 37.11
CA ALA A 118 2.63 16.22 38.43
C ALA A 118 1.67 15.54 39.42
N ASP A 119 0.46 15.19 38.96
CA ASP A 119 -0.53 14.43 39.75
C ASP A 119 -0.05 13.00 40.02
N SER A 120 0.66 12.37 39.09
CA SER A 120 1.31 11.06 39.29
C SER A 120 2.42 11.15 40.32
N TYR A 121 3.29 12.16 40.27
CA TYR A 121 4.31 12.39 41.30
C TYR A 121 3.68 12.69 42.66
N ARG A 122 2.60 13.49 42.71
CA ARG A 122 1.87 13.79 43.94
C ARG A 122 1.18 12.54 44.50
N LYS A 123 0.58 11.71 43.64
CA LYS A 123 0.02 10.41 44.00
C LYS A 123 1.12 9.46 44.46
N ILE A 124 2.25 9.34 43.77
CA ILE A 124 3.42 8.53 44.17
C ILE A 124 4.05 9.04 45.47
N ALA A 125 4.05 10.35 45.77
CA ALA A 125 4.50 10.86 47.06
C ALA A 125 3.48 10.56 48.19
N SER A 126 2.19 10.60 47.87
CA SER A 126 1.12 10.28 48.82
C SER A 126 0.92 8.77 49.03
N GLU A 127 1.19 7.98 47.99
CA GLU A 127 1.12 6.52 47.94
C GLU A 127 2.45 5.90 48.29
N GLY A 128 3.59 6.56 48.11
CA GLY A 128 4.89 6.12 48.63
C GLY A 128 4.86 5.97 50.15
N ARG A 129 4.08 6.83 50.83
CA ARG A 129 3.75 6.65 52.26
C ARG A 129 2.84 5.44 52.56
N LYS A 130 2.15 4.86 51.57
CA LYS A 130 1.23 3.71 51.70
C LYS A 130 1.68 2.43 50.97
N MET A 131 2.63 2.49 50.02
CA MET A 131 2.95 1.48 49.01
C MET A 131 4.33 0.85 49.13
N HIS A 132 5.19 1.31 50.06
CA HIS A 132 6.36 0.51 50.49
C HIS A 132 5.96 -0.87 51.07
N ALA A 133 4.68 -1.08 51.39
CA ALA A 133 4.17 -2.37 51.88
C ALA A 133 3.56 -3.31 50.82
N LYS A 134 3.23 -2.86 49.59
CA LYS A 134 2.42 -3.69 48.65
C LYS A 134 3.02 -3.92 47.25
N ALA A 135 4.02 -3.15 46.79
CA ALA A 135 4.53 -3.29 45.42
C ALA A 135 5.61 -4.39 45.22
N ASN A 136 6.39 -4.76 46.26
CA ASN A 136 7.37 -5.85 46.15
C ASN A 136 6.74 -7.25 46.00
N PHE A 137 5.45 -7.40 46.30
CA PHE A 137 4.80 -8.71 46.33
C PHE A 137 4.46 -9.23 44.92
N LYS A 138 4.08 -8.35 43.98
CA LYS A 138 3.52 -8.81 42.69
C LYS A 138 4.60 -9.21 41.67
N VAL A 139 5.75 -8.54 41.70
CA VAL A 139 6.92 -8.91 40.88
C VAL A 139 7.59 -10.18 41.45
N GLY A 140 7.58 -10.36 42.78
CA GLY A 140 8.06 -11.58 43.44
C GLY A 140 7.22 -12.82 43.10
N VAL A 141 5.89 -12.73 43.15
CA VAL A 141 4.99 -13.86 42.85
C VAL A 141 5.16 -14.38 41.40
N ALA A 142 5.34 -13.49 40.42
CA ALA A 142 5.53 -13.90 39.03
C ALA A 142 6.86 -14.65 38.80
N PHE A 143 7.94 -14.22 39.47
CA PHE A 143 9.25 -14.89 39.38
C PHE A 143 9.23 -16.25 40.11
N THR A 144 8.56 -16.34 41.26
CA THR A 144 8.40 -17.61 42.00
C THR A 144 7.58 -18.64 41.22
N VAL A 145 6.54 -18.22 40.49
CA VAL A 145 5.73 -19.12 39.65
C VAL A 145 6.53 -19.64 38.44
N ALA A 146 7.30 -18.78 37.77
CA ALA A 146 8.09 -19.17 36.59
C ALA A 146 9.24 -20.13 36.93
N VAL A 147 9.96 -19.88 38.04
CA VAL A 147 11.04 -20.77 38.51
C VAL A 147 10.47 -22.11 39.03
N GLY A 148 9.29 -22.09 39.66
CA GLY A 148 8.61 -23.31 40.12
C GLY A 148 8.28 -24.29 38.99
N ALA A 149 7.82 -23.80 37.84
CA ALA A 149 7.51 -24.65 36.68
C ALA A 149 8.78 -25.29 36.06
N GLY A 150 9.88 -24.53 35.96
CA GLY A 150 11.17 -25.05 35.48
C GLY A 150 11.77 -26.10 36.40
N GLY A 151 11.66 -25.90 37.73
CA GLY A 151 12.16 -26.85 38.73
C GLY A 151 11.48 -28.23 38.67
N VAL A 152 10.16 -28.26 38.49
CA VAL A 152 9.40 -29.52 38.34
C VAL A 152 9.81 -30.27 37.08
N MET A 153 10.10 -29.55 35.98
CA MET A 153 10.51 -30.15 34.71
C MET A 153 11.91 -30.79 34.80
N VAL A 154 12.87 -30.09 35.44
CA VAL A 154 14.23 -30.63 35.67
C VAL A 154 14.19 -31.84 36.60
N PHE A 155 13.37 -31.80 37.66
CA PHE A 155 13.20 -32.93 38.56
C PHE A 155 12.63 -34.16 37.84
N SER A 156 11.61 -33.96 37.00
CA SER A 156 11.03 -35.05 36.21
C SER A 156 12.06 -35.68 35.26
N GLN A 157 12.92 -34.87 34.63
CA GLN A 157 13.96 -35.37 33.73
C GLN A 157 15.02 -36.19 34.46
N LEU A 158 15.44 -35.77 35.66
CA LEU A 158 16.38 -36.53 36.48
C LEU A 158 15.79 -37.88 36.92
N VAL A 159 14.51 -37.93 37.27
CA VAL A 159 13.82 -39.17 37.61
C VAL A 159 13.77 -40.11 36.40
N THR A 160 13.44 -39.60 35.21
CA THR A 160 13.39 -40.42 33.98
C THR A 160 14.77 -40.98 33.64
N VAL A 161 15.81 -40.16 33.65
CA VAL A 161 17.19 -40.61 33.37
C VAL A 161 17.66 -41.62 34.42
N GLY A 162 17.38 -41.37 35.70
CA GLY A 162 17.70 -42.30 36.79
C GLY A 162 17.01 -43.65 36.64
N MET A 163 15.73 -43.66 36.25
CA MET A 163 14.98 -44.89 35.97
C MET A 163 15.58 -45.63 34.78
N MET A 164 15.97 -44.90 33.72
CA MET A 164 16.58 -45.47 32.52
C MET A 164 17.92 -46.14 32.83
N VAL A 165 18.75 -45.52 33.68
CA VAL A 165 20.03 -46.10 34.15
C VAL A 165 19.78 -47.33 35.02
N MET A 166 18.83 -47.29 35.95
CA MET A 166 18.48 -48.44 36.79
C MET A 166 17.95 -49.62 35.97
N VAL A 167 17.11 -49.37 34.96
CA VAL A 167 16.59 -50.41 34.07
C VAL A 167 17.71 -50.98 33.19
N ALA A 168 18.59 -50.14 32.64
CA ALA A 168 19.74 -50.60 31.86
C ALA A 168 20.73 -51.42 32.71
N ALA A 169 21.05 -50.97 33.93
CA ALA A 169 21.94 -51.68 34.83
C ALA A 169 21.29 -52.97 35.38
N GLY A 170 20.01 -52.91 35.75
CA GLY A 170 19.24 -54.03 36.27
C GLY A 170 19.01 -55.13 35.24
N SER A 171 18.78 -54.77 33.97
CA SER A 171 18.69 -55.75 32.88
C SER A 171 20.05 -56.40 32.59
N GLY A 172 21.14 -55.64 32.62
CA GLY A 172 22.49 -56.18 32.48
C GLY A 172 22.84 -57.21 33.56
N LEU A 173 22.64 -56.89 34.83
CA LEU A 173 22.95 -57.78 35.95
C LEU A 173 22.04 -59.02 36.01
N SER A 174 20.77 -58.90 35.62
CA SER A 174 19.83 -60.04 35.54
C SER A 174 20.28 -61.08 34.52
N GLY A 175 20.88 -60.65 33.40
CA GLY A 175 21.45 -61.56 32.40
C GLY A 175 22.59 -62.43 32.96
N TYR A 176 23.47 -61.85 33.80
CA TYR A 176 24.57 -62.59 34.42
C TYR A 176 24.08 -63.61 35.47
N ILE A 177 23.07 -63.26 36.27
CA ILE A 177 22.49 -64.18 37.27
C ILE A 177 21.80 -65.37 36.58
N LEU A 178 21.07 -65.12 35.49
CA LEU A 178 20.42 -66.19 34.73
C LEU A 178 21.45 -67.13 34.09
N ARG A 179 22.56 -66.60 33.58
CA ARG A 179 23.64 -67.43 33.02
C ARG A 179 24.35 -68.27 34.09
N ALA A 180 24.59 -67.70 35.27
CA ALA A 180 25.15 -68.46 36.40
C ALA A 180 24.22 -69.61 36.86
N ARG A 181 22.90 -69.42 36.77
CA ARG A 181 21.92 -70.49 37.00
C ARG A 181 21.90 -71.54 35.89
N GLN A 182 22.01 -71.14 34.62
CA GLN A 182 22.12 -72.10 33.52
C GLN A 182 23.38 -72.96 33.63
N ASP A 183 24.53 -72.38 33.95
CA ASP A 183 25.79 -73.14 34.11
C ASP A 183 25.78 -74.10 35.30
N SER A 184 25.05 -73.77 36.37
CA SER A 184 24.88 -74.70 37.50
C SER A 184 23.91 -75.83 37.15
N MET A 185 22.82 -75.56 36.43
CA MET A 185 21.88 -76.59 35.99
C MET A 185 22.47 -77.52 34.92
N ALA A 186 23.24 -76.99 33.98
CA ALA A 186 23.96 -77.80 33.00
C ALA A 186 24.99 -78.72 33.67
N ARG A 187 25.70 -78.23 34.70
CA ARG A 187 26.58 -79.08 35.52
C ARG A 187 25.81 -80.13 36.30
N ARG A 188 24.67 -79.78 36.91
CA ARG A 188 23.80 -80.74 37.62
C ARG A 188 23.23 -81.81 36.70
N GLN A 189 22.87 -81.48 35.46
CA GLN A 189 22.46 -82.47 34.47
C GLN A 189 23.60 -83.41 34.08
N LYS A 190 24.83 -82.88 33.88
CA LYS A 190 26.01 -83.72 33.65
C LYS A 190 26.32 -84.63 34.84
N LEU A 191 26.20 -84.13 36.06
CA LEU A 191 26.37 -84.91 37.30
C LEU A 191 25.27 -85.96 37.48
N ALA A 192 24.01 -85.64 37.18
CA ALA A 192 22.90 -86.57 37.23
C ALA A 192 23.05 -87.68 36.19
N ALA A 193 23.40 -87.35 34.94
CA ALA A 193 23.68 -88.35 33.91
C ALA A 193 24.84 -89.28 34.31
N ASN A 194 25.89 -88.73 34.93
CA ASN A 194 27.02 -89.53 35.41
C ASN A 194 26.66 -90.41 36.61
N ALA A 195 25.77 -89.94 37.50
CA ALA A 195 25.24 -90.73 38.61
C ALA A 195 24.33 -91.86 38.12
N THR A 196 23.49 -91.62 37.11
CA THR A 196 22.67 -92.66 36.48
C THR A 196 23.53 -93.75 35.85
N ASN A 197 24.62 -93.37 35.17
CA ASN A 197 25.59 -94.34 34.63
C ASN A 197 26.24 -95.18 35.75
N LYS A 198 26.59 -94.56 36.89
CA LYS A 198 27.15 -95.28 38.05
C LYS A 198 26.16 -96.21 38.74
N ILE A 199 24.88 -95.85 38.80
CA ILE A 199 23.84 -96.69 39.41
C ILE A 199 23.50 -97.87 38.49
N ALA A 200 23.47 -97.65 37.17
CA ALA A 200 23.36 -98.74 36.20
C ALA A 200 24.53 -99.73 36.34
N ASP A 201 25.76 -99.21 36.47
CA ASP A 201 26.96 -100.02 36.73
C ASP A 201 26.83 -100.82 38.03
N GLN A 202 26.49 -100.18 39.17
CA GLN A 202 26.31 -100.86 40.46
C GLN A 202 25.16 -101.89 40.46
N SER A 203 24.05 -101.63 39.77
CA SER A 203 22.94 -102.59 39.66
C SER A 203 23.36 -103.86 38.91
N ASN A 204 24.27 -103.73 37.94
CA ASN A 204 24.87 -104.85 37.22
C ASN A 204 25.77 -105.67 38.18
N VAL A 205 26.56 -105.00 39.02
CA VAL A 205 27.40 -105.68 40.04
C VAL A 205 26.56 -106.41 41.10
N VAL A 206 25.44 -105.82 41.55
CA VAL A 206 24.57 -106.43 42.57
C VAL A 206 23.75 -107.60 42.03
N GLN A 207 23.30 -107.56 40.77
CA GLN A 207 22.68 -108.73 40.12
C GLN A 207 23.66 -109.91 40.02
N VAL A 208 24.94 -109.65 39.72
CA VAL A 208 25.98 -110.69 39.73
C VAL A 208 26.12 -111.28 41.14
N GLN A 209 26.10 -110.45 42.19
CA GLN A 209 26.23 -110.91 43.58
C GLN A 209 25.01 -111.69 44.11
N GLN A 210 23.79 -111.33 43.67
CA GLN A 210 22.56 -112.06 44.05
C GLN A 210 22.42 -113.42 43.37
N ASN A 211 22.86 -113.55 42.10
CA ASN A 211 22.95 -114.85 41.45
C ASN A 211 23.98 -115.78 42.13
N LEU A 212 25.02 -115.21 42.75
CA LEU A 212 26.05 -115.95 43.50
C LEU A 212 25.61 -116.42 44.90
N LEU A 213 24.49 -115.94 45.43
CA LEU A 213 23.98 -116.34 46.76
C LEU A 213 22.71 -117.20 46.70
N GLN A 214 22.18 -117.47 45.50
CA GLN A 214 21.00 -118.31 45.29
C GLN A 214 21.35 -119.75 44.84
N ASP A 215 22.64 -120.05 44.67
CA ASP A 215 23.16 -121.36 44.24
C ASP A 215 23.67 -122.24 45.42
N ASP A 216 23.47 -121.80 46.67
CA ASP A 216 23.94 -122.48 47.90
C ASP A 216 22.78 -122.92 48.84
N SER A 217 21.56 -123.09 48.31
CA SER A 217 20.39 -123.66 49.01
C SER A 217 19.64 -124.65 48.13
#